data_AF-A0A6P0KQN4-F1
#
_entry.id   AF-A0A6P0KQN4-F1
#
_cell.length_a   1.000
_cell.length_b   1.000
_cell.length_c   1.000
_cell.angle_alpha   90.00
_cell.angle_beta   90.00
_cell.angle_gamma   90.00
#
_symmetry.space_group_name_H-M   'P 1'
#
loop_
_entity.id
_entity.type
_entity.pdbx_description
1 polymer ?
#
loop_
_entity_poly.entity_id
_entity_poly.type
_entity_poly.pdbx_seq_one_letter_code
_entity_poly.pdbx_strand_id
1 'polypeptide(L)'
;MFSPSFTSSLAASTDSENTAKKSKKIRVFLNPEQRTTVRQWFGVSRYVFNKTVKILQAGVVKANWKAIKTGILNDLPEWCKTVPYQIKSIAIKDACTAVREAKKKYKKTAQINRVRFRSRKNPVQSCYIPKSAVSAKGVYHTKLGQLTFAETLPDNICDCRLTSTNGDYYLVAPYKTARIKTENQGRVVALDPGVRTFLTFFSETSVGKIGHGDFSRIQRLCQHLDNLISKIAKAKGKQKRRMRKAARRMIIRIQNLVNELHHKAARFLVDNFDVILLPTFETSQISKRLNRKLRSKTVRNLLSFAHYRFKEFLKHKATENGKIVVDVCEAYTSKTVSWTGEIVKIGGSKIIKSKIDGRVMDRDINGARGIFLRSRSVAYGHALGDTPWLRNQLALVSQGLPLVDFGS
;
A
#
# COMPACT_ATOMS: atom_id res chain seq x y z
N MET A 1 14.42 17.25 8.88
CA MET A 1 13.41 17.52 7.84
C MET A 1 12.33 16.44 7.85
N PHE A 2 11.12 16.78 8.30
CA PHE A 2 10.02 15.84 8.52
C PHE A 2 9.33 15.48 7.19
N SER A 3 9.22 14.18 6.89
CA SER A 3 8.56 13.68 5.67
C SER A 3 7.07 13.40 5.94
N PRO A 4 6.13 14.12 5.30
CA PRO A 4 4.70 13.85 5.41
C PRO A 4 4.34 12.49 4.77
N SER A 5 3.48 11.72 5.45
CA SER A 5 3.15 10.33 5.10
C SER A 5 1.79 10.27 4.39
N PHE A 6 1.76 9.78 3.14
CA PHE A 6 0.58 9.79 2.27
C PHE A 6 0.19 8.37 1.85
N THR A 7 -1.07 7.99 2.04
CA THR A 7 -1.64 6.75 1.48
C THR A 7 -2.77 7.13 0.53
N SER A 8 -2.71 6.66 -0.72
CA SER A 8 -3.75 6.83 -1.74
C SER A 8 -4.21 5.50 -2.33
N SER A 9 -5.48 5.48 -2.74
CA SER A 9 -6.14 4.36 -3.41
C SER A 9 -6.69 4.85 -4.76
N LEU A 10 -6.38 4.14 -5.84
CA LEU A 10 -6.81 4.48 -7.20
C LEU A 10 -8.32 4.27 -7.40
N ALA A 11 -8.98 5.29 -7.95
CA ALA A 11 -10.19 5.11 -8.75
C ALA A 11 -9.78 5.31 -10.21
N ALA A 12 -10.03 4.29 -11.03
CA ALA A 12 -9.86 4.39 -12.48
C ALA A 12 -10.81 5.48 -13.03
N SER A 13 -10.26 6.45 -13.75
CA SER A 13 -11.04 7.34 -14.60
C SER A 13 -10.26 7.63 -15.87
N THR A 14 -10.93 7.35 -16.98
CA THR A 14 -10.65 7.77 -18.34
C THR A 14 -10.69 9.30 -18.45
N ASP A 15 -9.84 9.82 -19.35
CA ASP A 15 -9.83 11.11 -20.05
C ASP A 15 -10.07 12.41 -19.27
N SER A 16 -8.98 12.99 -18.76
CA SER A 16 -8.76 14.44 -18.69
C SER A 16 -7.25 14.68 -18.45
N GLU A 17 -6.54 15.08 -19.50
CA GLU A 17 -5.13 14.76 -19.76
C GLU A 17 -4.04 15.34 -18.84
N ASN A 18 -4.33 16.17 -17.83
CA ASN A 18 -3.25 16.73 -16.99
C ASN A 18 -3.50 16.80 -15.48
N THR A 19 -4.66 16.31 -14.98
CA THR A 19 -4.97 16.39 -13.55
C THR A 19 -4.87 15.03 -12.88
N ALA A 20 -3.91 14.86 -11.96
CA ALA A 20 -3.84 13.68 -11.10
C ALA A 20 -4.65 13.90 -9.82
N LYS A 21 -5.41 12.88 -9.40
CA LYS A 21 -6.11 12.87 -8.11
C LYS A 21 -5.23 12.20 -7.06
N LYS A 22 -4.67 13.00 -6.14
CA LYS A 22 -3.91 12.51 -4.99
C LYS A 22 -4.81 12.42 -3.76
N SER A 23 -4.34 11.75 -2.71
CA SER A 23 -5.02 11.82 -1.41
C SER A 23 -4.05 11.93 -0.26
N LYS A 24 -4.38 12.83 0.68
CA LYS A 24 -3.63 13.06 1.91
C LYS A 24 -4.37 12.45 3.08
N LYS A 25 -3.67 11.67 3.90
CA LYS A 25 -4.21 11.07 5.13
C LYS A 25 -3.72 11.88 6.32
N ILE A 26 -4.54 12.84 6.76
CA ILE A 26 -4.16 13.79 7.81
C ILE A 26 -4.65 13.25 9.15
N ARG A 27 -3.78 13.21 10.16
CA ARG A 27 -4.19 12.83 11.52
C ARG A 27 -5.02 13.95 12.15
N VAL A 28 -6.13 13.57 12.77
CA VAL A 28 -7.05 14.49 13.45
C VAL A 28 -7.02 14.18 14.95
N PHE A 29 -6.78 15.20 15.76
CA PHE A 29 -6.85 15.08 17.21
C PHE A 29 -8.25 15.46 17.69
N LEU A 30 -8.90 14.51 18.36
CA LEU A 30 -10.25 14.66 18.89
C LEU A 30 -10.23 14.57 20.41
N ASN A 31 -11.00 15.44 21.06
CA ASN A 31 -11.31 15.36 22.50
C ASN A 31 -12.32 14.21 22.79
N PRO A 32 -12.59 13.85 24.06
CA PRO A 32 -13.47 12.74 24.40
C PRO A 32 -14.90 12.86 23.85
N GLU A 33 -15.49 14.06 23.86
CA GLU A 33 -16.85 14.32 23.37
C GLU A 33 -16.94 14.19 21.85
N GLN A 34 -16.01 14.84 21.14
CA GLN A 34 -15.85 14.72 19.69
C GLN A 34 -15.68 13.25 19.26
N ARG A 35 -14.90 12.46 20.02
CA ARG A 35 -14.76 11.02 19.75
C ARG A 35 -16.08 10.27 19.87
N THR A 36 -16.94 10.65 20.82
CA THR A 36 -18.27 10.06 20.99
C THR A 36 -19.16 10.40 19.79
N THR A 37 -19.18 11.66 19.37
CA THR A 37 -19.92 12.13 18.18
C THR A 37 -19.45 11.39 16.91
N VAL A 38 -18.15 11.30 16.67
CA VAL A 38 -17.61 10.56 15.51
C VAL A 38 -17.93 9.06 15.58
N ARG A 39 -17.91 8.44 16.77
CA ARG A 39 -18.32 7.04 16.93
C ARG A 39 -19.80 6.84 16.61
N GLN A 40 -20.67 7.80 16.97
CA GLN A 40 -22.08 7.78 16.58
C GLN A 40 -22.21 7.85 15.06
N TRP A 41 -21.44 8.73 14.38
CA TRP A 41 -21.44 8.82 12.92
C TRP A 41 -21.00 7.51 12.25
N PHE A 42 -19.94 6.87 12.74
CA PHE A 42 -19.54 5.54 12.26
C PHE A 42 -20.61 4.48 12.55
N GLY A 43 -21.30 4.58 13.68
CA GLY A 43 -22.40 3.71 14.06
C GLY A 43 -23.57 3.80 13.09
N VAL A 44 -24.06 5.01 12.83
CA VAL A 44 -25.15 5.29 11.86
C VAL A 44 -24.73 4.87 10.45
N SER A 45 -23.54 5.25 9.99
CA SER A 45 -23.05 4.86 8.66
C SER A 45 -23.00 3.33 8.49
N ARG A 46 -22.56 2.61 9.53
CA ARG A 46 -22.57 1.13 9.54
C ARG A 46 -23.99 0.57 9.51
N TYR A 47 -24.89 1.10 10.33
CA TYR A 47 -26.28 0.65 10.39
C TYR A 47 -26.97 0.81 9.04
N VAL A 48 -26.91 2.01 8.46
CA VAL A 48 -27.50 2.32 7.15
C VAL A 48 -26.91 1.44 6.05
N PHE A 49 -25.59 1.24 6.03
CA PHE A 49 -24.94 0.34 5.08
C PHE A 49 -25.47 -1.10 5.21
N ASN A 50 -25.52 -1.66 6.43
CA ASN A 50 -25.96 -3.03 6.66
C ASN A 50 -27.46 -3.22 6.34
N LYS A 51 -28.32 -2.25 6.71
CA LYS A 51 -29.75 -2.25 6.37
C LYS A 51 -29.94 -2.25 4.84
N THR A 52 -29.19 -1.42 4.13
CA THR A 52 -29.21 -1.37 2.66
C THR A 52 -28.74 -2.71 2.06
N VAL A 53 -27.64 -3.30 2.56
CA VAL A 53 -27.16 -4.59 2.06
C VAL A 53 -28.19 -5.70 2.32
N LYS A 54 -28.88 -5.71 3.47
CA LYS A 54 -29.94 -6.68 3.77
C LYS A 54 -31.09 -6.59 2.76
N ILE A 55 -31.55 -5.37 2.44
CA ILE A 55 -32.60 -5.13 1.43
C ILE A 55 -32.14 -5.60 0.05
N LEU A 56 -30.90 -5.27 -0.35
CA LEU A 56 -30.35 -5.69 -1.65
C LEU A 56 -30.11 -7.19 -1.76
N GLN A 57 -29.87 -7.88 -0.63
CA GLN A 57 -29.74 -9.34 -0.59
C GLN A 57 -31.08 -10.05 -0.76
N ALA A 58 -32.20 -9.42 -0.39
CA ALA A 58 -33.54 -9.98 -0.58
C ALA A 58 -33.97 -10.06 -2.07
N GLY A 59 -33.21 -9.44 -2.99
CA GLY A 59 -33.38 -9.62 -4.44
C GLY A 59 -34.54 -8.84 -5.08
N VAL A 60 -35.48 -8.33 -4.29
CA VAL A 60 -36.66 -7.59 -4.76
C VAL A 60 -36.29 -6.25 -5.42
N VAL A 61 -35.19 -5.62 -5.01
CA VAL A 61 -34.84 -4.26 -5.44
C VAL A 61 -33.50 -4.21 -6.18
N LYS A 62 -33.50 -3.61 -7.38
CA LYS A 62 -32.27 -3.35 -8.15
C LYS A 62 -31.37 -2.38 -7.38
N ALA A 63 -30.06 -2.58 -7.43
CA ALA A 63 -29.06 -1.75 -6.75
C ALA A 63 -28.91 -0.34 -7.39
N ASN A 64 -29.96 0.48 -7.28
CA ASN A 64 -30.00 1.87 -7.71
C ASN A 64 -30.15 2.78 -6.50
N TRP A 65 -29.06 3.50 -6.18
CA TRP A 65 -29.02 4.33 -4.98
C TRP A 65 -30.04 5.46 -4.99
N LYS A 66 -30.36 6.06 -6.16
CA LYS A 66 -31.33 7.17 -6.25
C LYS A 66 -32.75 6.70 -5.88
N ALA A 67 -33.13 5.52 -6.35
CA ALA A 67 -34.45 4.93 -6.12
C ALA A 67 -34.66 4.46 -4.68
N ILE A 68 -33.64 3.82 -4.09
CA ILE A 68 -33.75 3.22 -2.74
C ILE A 68 -33.60 4.27 -1.62
N LYS A 69 -32.89 5.37 -1.90
CA LYS A 69 -32.45 6.32 -0.89
C LYS A 69 -33.60 6.94 -0.10
N THR A 70 -34.68 7.37 -0.77
CA THR A 70 -35.79 8.06 -0.09
C THR A 70 -36.49 7.14 0.90
N GLY A 71 -36.85 5.92 0.49
CA GLY A 71 -37.51 4.94 1.36
C GLY A 71 -36.67 4.55 2.57
N ILE A 72 -35.37 4.25 2.37
CA ILE A 72 -34.48 3.88 3.48
C ILE A 72 -34.29 5.05 4.45
N LEU A 73 -34.16 6.28 3.95
CA LEU A 73 -33.91 7.46 4.80
C LEU A 73 -35.12 7.82 5.65
N ASN A 74 -36.35 7.62 5.14
CA ASN A 74 -37.59 7.84 5.89
C ASN A 74 -37.79 6.77 6.97
N ASP A 75 -37.41 5.52 6.68
CA ASP A 75 -37.48 4.38 7.62
C ASP A 75 -36.26 4.33 8.58
N LEU A 76 -35.62 5.47 8.86
CA LEU A 76 -34.50 5.52 9.82
C LEU A 76 -35.00 5.82 11.24
N PRO A 77 -34.48 5.10 12.25
CA PRO A 77 -34.77 5.40 13.65
C PRO A 77 -34.41 6.84 14.05
N GLU A 78 -35.10 7.36 15.06
CA GLU A 78 -34.96 8.75 15.54
C GLU A 78 -33.52 9.13 15.93
N TRP A 79 -32.78 8.22 16.57
CA TRP A 79 -31.38 8.45 16.95
C TRP A 79 -30.43 8.69 15.76
N CYS A 80 -30.86 8.43 14.51
CA CYS A 80 -30.13 8.76 13.29
C CYS A 80 -30.35 10.21 12.80
N LYS A 81 -31.34 10.94 13.33
CA LYS A 81 -31.67 12.32 12.89
C LYS A 81 -30.52 13.29 13.17
N THR A 82 -29.84 13.13 14.30
CA THR A 82 -28.71 13.98 14.75
C THR A 82 -27.50 13.96 13.79
N VAL A 83 -27.30 12.85 13.07
CA VAL A 83 -26.17 12.65 12.16
C VAL A 83 -26.41 13.31 10.80
N PRO A 84 -25.41 14.01 10.23
CA PRO A 84 -25.52 14.66 8.92
C PRO A 84 -26.13 13.77 7.83
N TYR A 85 -27.05 14.34 7.05
CA TYR A 85 -27.76 13.66 5.97
C TYR A 85 -26.84 12.95 4.99
N GLN A 86 -25.74 13.60 4.59
CA GLN A 86 -24.83 13.07 3.58
C GLN A 86 -24.09 11.82 4.06
N ILE A 87 -23.79 11.69 5.35
CA ILE A 87 -23.19 10.46 5.92
C ILE A 87 -24.13 9.27 5.72
N LYS A 88 -25.44 9.49 5.91
CA LYS A 88 -26.49 8.49 5.72
C LYS A 88 -26.66 8.17 4.23
N SER A 89 -26.86 9.19 3.40
CA SER A 89 -27.06 9.04 1.95
C SER A 89 -25.89 8.33 1.26
N ILE A 90 -24.65 8.67 1.61
CA ILE A 90 -23.48 8.05 0.98
C ILE A 90 -23.24 6.64 1.51
N ALA A 91 -23.65 6.30 2.73
CA ALA A 91 -23.62 4.91 3.21
C ALA A 91 -24.51 3.98 2.35
N ILE A 92 -25.66 4.48 1.87
CA ILE A 92 -26.54 3.77 0.92
C ILE A 92 -25.84 3.60 -0.44
N LYS A 93 -25.21 4.67 -0.94
CA LYS A 93 -24.44 4.65 -2.20
C LYS A 93 -23.27 3.67 -2.14
N ASP A 94 -22.53 3.65 -1.03
CA ASP A 94 -21.44 2.70 -0.75
C ASP A 94 -21.95 1.25 -0.82
N ALA A 95 -23.10 0.96 -0.20
CA ALA A 95 -23.70 -0.38 -0.20
C ALA A 95 -24.11 -0.81 -1.62
N CYS A 96 -24.80 0.05 -2.37
CA CYS A 96 -25.18 -0.21 -3.76
C CYS A 96 -23.95 -0.45 -4.64
N THR A 97 -22.90 0.35 -4.46
CA THR A 97 -21.64 0.24 -5.20
C THR A 97 -20.96 -1.09 -4.90
N ALA A 98 -20.86 -1.49 -3.63
CA ALA A 98 -20.28 -2.77 -3.23
C ALA A 98 -21.02 -3.98 -3.84
N VAL A 99 -22.36 -3.94 -3.88
CA VAL A 99 -23.17 -4.99 -4.52
C VAL A 99 -22.97 -5.02 -6.03
N ARG A 100 -22.90 -3.85 -6.67
CA ARG A 100 -22.64 -3.74 -8.11
C ARG A 100 -21.25 -4.28 -8.49
N GLU A 101 -20.23 -3.95 -7.71
CA GLU A 101 -18.87 -4.46 -7.89
C GLU A 101 -18.79 -5.97 -7.67
N ALA A 102 -19.50 -6.49 -6.66
CA ALA A 102 -19.62 -7.93 -6.45
C ALA A 102 -20.25 -8.64 -7.66
N LYS A 103 -21.34 -8.09 -8.23
CA LYS A 103 -21.95 -8.63 -9.45
C LYS A 103 -21.01 -8.54 -10.66
N LYS A 104 -20.30 -7.42 -10.84
CA LYS A 104 -19.31 -7.26 -11.92
C LYS A 104 -18.16 -8.26 -11.79
N LYS A 105 -17.70 -8.53 -10.57
CA LYS A 105 -16.66 -9.53 -10.31
C LYS A 105 -17.15 -10.93 -10.62
N TYR A 106 -18.37 -11.28 -10.21
CA TYR A 106 -18.98 -12.57 -10.55
C TYR A 106 -19.03 -12.81 -12.06
N LYS A 107 -19.47 -11.80 -12.84
CA LYS A 107 -19.47 -11.89 -14.32
C LYS A 107 -18.08 -12.16 -14.92
N LYS A 108 -17.01 -11.68 -14.28
CA LYS A 108 -15.63 -11.85 -14.77
C LYS A 108 -14.97 -13.16 -14.32
N THR A 109 -15.26 -13.63 -13.12
CA THR A 109 -14.51 -14.73 -12.48
C THR A 109 -15.36 -15.94 -12.16
N ALA A 110 -16.67 -15.92 -12.45
CA ALA A 110 -17.67 -16.92 -12.04
C ALA A 110 -17.72 -17.24 -10.52
N GLN A 111 -16.99 -16.49 -9.69
CA GLN A 111 -16.90 -16.71 -8.25
C GLN A 111 -17.87 -15.80 -7.49
N ILE A 112 -18.71 -16.41 -6.65
CA ILE A 112 -19.68 -15.69 -5.84
C ILE A 112 -18.95 -14.91 -4.74
N ASN A 113 -18.98 -13.58 -4.82
CA ASN A 113 -18.44 -12.70 -3.78
C ASN A 113 -19.58 -12.00 -3.04
N ARG A 114 -20.02 -12.52 -1.88
CA ARG A 114 -21.09 -11.90 -1.09
C ARG A 114 -20.59 -10.65 -0.36
N VAL A 115 -21.31 -9.54 -0.50
CA VAL A 115 -21.04 -8.32 0.26
C VAL A 115 -21.30 -8.59 1.74
N ARG A 116 -20.26 -8.41 2.56
CA ARG A 116 -20.34 -8.65 4.01
C ARG A 116 -20.83 -7.41 4.75
N PHE A 117 -21.55 -7.63 5.85
CA PHE A 117 -21.92 -6.56 6.76
C PHE A 117 -20.68 -5.93 7.41
N ARG A 118 -20.73 -4.62 7.61
CA ARG A 118 -19.74 -3.86 8.38
C ARG A 118 -19.93 -4.18 9.86
N SER A 119 -18.83 -4.48 10.57
CA SER A 119 -18.85 -4.83 12.00
C SER A 119 -18.29 -3.70 12.87
N ARG A 120 -18.83 -3.55 14.09
CA ARG A 120 -18.25 -2.67 15.13
C ARG A 120 -16.88 -3.13 15.60
N LYS A 121 -16.61 -4.44 15.51
CA LYS A 121 -15.34 -5.05 15.92
C LYS A 121 -14.24 -4.83 14.88
N ASN A 122 -14.56 -4.31 13.69
CA ASN A 122 -13.56 -4.01 12.67
C ASN A 122 -12.61 -2.90 13.17
N PRO A 123 -11.28 -3.10 13.06
CA PRO A 123 -10.28 -2.15 13.53
C PRO A 123 -10.23 -0.86 12.70
N VAL A 124 -10.77 -0.93 11.47
CA VAL A 124 -10.91 0.21 10.57
C VAL A 124 -12.39 0.52 10.41
N GLN A 125 -12.76 1.77 10.71
CA GLN A 125 -14.09 2.32 10.47
C GLN A 125 -13.97 3.59 9.65
N SER A 126 -15.00 3.91 8.88
CA SER A 126 -14.99 5.12 8.08
C SER A 126 -16.39 5.64 7.80
N CYS A 127 -16.50 6.95 7.62
CA CYS A 127 -17.68 7.63 7.13
C CYS A 127 -17.31 8.72 6.11
N TYR A 128 -18.26 9.03 5.25
CA TYR A 128 -18.12 10.05 4.23
C TYR A 128 -18.19 11.46 4.84
N ILE A 129 -17.38 12.38 4.34
CA ILE A 129 -17.42 13.80 4.70
C ILE A 129 -17.39 14.61 3.39
N PRO A 130 -18.36 15.49 3.11
CA PRO A 130 -18.29 16.32 1.91
C PRO A 130 -17.14 17.31 1.97
N LYS A 131 -16.67 17.77 0.80
CA LYS A 131 -15.70 18.87 0.75
C LYS A 131 -16.18 20.12 1.49
N SER A 132 -17.47 20.46 1.39
CA SER A 132 -18.06 21.68 1.97
C SER A 132 -18.09 21.67 3.50
N ALA A 133 -17.98 20.49 4.14
CA ALA A 133 -17.90 20.39 5.58
C ALA A 133 -16.46 20.36 6.11
N VAL A 134 -15.46 20.48 5.24
CA VAL A 134 -14.04 20.50 5.64
C VAL A 134 -13.53 21.92 5.51
N SER A 135 -12.99 22.45 6.61
CA SER A 135 -12.39 23.78 6.68
C SER A 135 -11.14 23.74 7.56
N ALA A 136 -10.34 24.81 7.55
CA ALA A 136 -9.20 24.95 8.46
C ALA A 136 -9.61 24.85 9.95
N LYS A 137 -10.83 25.30 10.29
CA LYS A 137 -11.39 25.20 11.64
C LYS A 137 -11.72 23.75 12.04
N GLY A 138 -11.97 22.87 11.07
CA GLY A 138 -12.31 21.48 11.36
C GLY A 138 -13.25 20.84 10.34
N VAL A 139 -13.74 19.65 10.70
CA VAL A 139 -14.72 18.88 9.95
C VAL A 139 -16.08 19.06 10.61
N TYR A 140 -17.09 19.54 9.86
CA TYR A 140 -18.40 19.95 10.41
C TYR A 140 -18.22 20.79 11.68
N HIS A 141 -17.49 21.90 11.59
CA HIS A 141 -17.09 22.68 12.77
C HIS A 141 -18.27 23.15 13.63
N THR A 142 -19.48 23.31 13.06
CA THR A 142 -20.71 23.60 13.82
C THR A 142 -21.21 22.43 14.68
N LYS A 143 -20.89 21.17 14.32
CA LYS A 143 -21.31 19.97 15.06
C LYS A 143 -20.20 19.33 15.88
N LEU A 144 -18.96 19.36 15.37
CA LEU A 144 -17.78 18.78 16.03
C LEU A 144 -16.97 19.82 16.81
N GLY A 145 -17.25 21.11 16.63
CA GLY A 145 -16.39 22.17 17.14
C GLY A 145 -15.07 22.28 16.35
N GLN A 146 -14.15 23.05 16.90
CA GLN A 146 -12.83 23.24 16.32
C GLN A 146 -11.96 21.99 16.48
N LEU A 147 -11.22 21.62 15.43
CA LEU A 147 -10.35 20.45 15.40
C LEU A 147 -8.90 20.85 15.14
N THR A 148 -7.97 20.08 15.71
CA THR A 148 -6.55 20.20 15.42
C THR A 148 -6.14 19.14 14.39
N PHE A 149 -5.61 19.59 13.26
CA PHE A 149 -5.00 18.74 12.25
C PHE A 149 -3.49 18.63 12.49
N ALA A 150 -2.91 17.46 12.26
CA ALA A 150 -1.46 17.28 12.34
C ALA A 150 -0.69 17.93 11.20
N GLU A 151 -1.38 18.18 10.08
CA GLU A 151 -0.81 18.79 8.88
C GLU A 151 -1.84 19.73 8.26
N THR A 152 -1.36 20.71 7.47
CA THR A 152 -2.23 21.59 6.69
C THR A 152 -3.03 20.80 5.67
N LEU A 153 -4.27 21.27 5.46
CA LEU A 153 -5.15 20.78 4.42
C LEU A 153 -4.59 21.18 3.05
N PRO A 154 -4.62 20.28 2.05
CA PRO A 154 -4.19 20.62 0.70
C PRO A 154 -5.21 21.54 0.02
N ASP A 155 -4.78 22.30 -0.97
CA ASP A 155 -5.68 23.08 -1.82
C ASP A 155 -6.49 22.16 -2.75
N ASN A 156 -7.65 22.62 -3.21
CA ASN A 156 -8.51 21.89 -4.16
C ASN A 156 -8.95 20.48 -3.69
N ILE A 157 -9.44 20.41 -2.45
CA ILE A 157 -9.94 19.18 -1.85
C ILE A 157 -11.26 18.74 -2.52
N CYS A 158 -11.37 17.44 -2.76
CA CYS A 158 -12.58 16.75 -3.15
C CYS A 158 -13.34 16.24 -1.90
N ASP A 159 -14.37 15.42 -2.11
CA ASP A 159 -15.03 14.77 -0.98
C ASP A 159 -14.10 13.85 -0.21
N CYS A 160 -14.18 13.94 1.11
CA CYS A 160 -13.28 13.31 2.06
C CYS A 160 -13.90 12.08 2.72
N ARG A 161 -13.05 11.33 3.42
CA ARG A 161 -13.49 10.23 4.29
C ARG A 161 -12.81 10.35 5.64
N LEU A 162 -13.61 10.45 6.70
CA LEU A 162 -13.11 10.34 8.07
C LEU A 162 -12.96 8.86 8.40
N THR A 163 -11.79 8.47 8.88
CA THR A 163 -11.44 7.09 9.17
C THR A 163 -10.93 6.96 10.60
N SER A 164 -11.29 5.87 11.28
CA SER A 164 -10.63 5.46 12.52
C SER A 164 -9.85 4.19 12.25
N THR A 165 -8.55 4.21 12.48
CA THR A 165 -7.65 3.07 12.34
C THR A 165 -7.01 2.79 13.68
N ASN A 166 -7.35 1.66 14.29
CA ASN A 166 -6.76 1.22 15.57
C ASN A 166 -6.90 2.23 16.73
N GLY A 167 -7.89 3.13 16.69
CA GLY A 167 -8.17 4.12 17.73
C GLY A 167 -7.65 5.52 17.43
N ASP A 168 -6.81 5.69 16.40
CA ASP A 168 -6.44 6.99 15.85
C ASP A 168 -7.43 7.40 14.76
N TYR A 169 -7.64 8.70 14.60
CA TYR A 169 -8.56 9.29 13.64
C TYR A 169 -7.79 10.01 12.54
N TYR A 170 -8.23 9.82 11.30
CA TYR A 170 -7.60 10.43 10.13
C TYR A 170 -8.65 10.93 9.15
N LEU A 171 -8.45 12.13 8.63
CA LEU A 171 -9.16 12.66 7.49
C LEU A 171 -8.41 12.26 6.22
N VAL A 172 -9.01 11.42 5.39
CA VAL A 172 -8.50 11.10 4.06
C VAL A 172 -9.11 12.10 3.09
N ALA A 173 -8.29 13.04 2.64
CA ALA A 173 -8.65 14.17 1.80
C ALA A 173 -8.06 13.98 0.40
N PRO A 174 -8.85 13.54 -0.60
CA PRO A 174 -8.43 13.55 -1.99
C PRO A 174 -8.35 14.98 -2.51
N TYR A 175 -7.31 15.31 -3.27
CA TYR A 175 -7.12 16.63 -3.88
C TYR A 175 -6.58 16.48 -5.31
N LYS A 176 -6.88 17.47 -6.14
CA LYS A 176 -6.40 17.53 -7.53
C LYS A 176 -5.05 18.23 -7.58
N THR A 177 -4.12 17.71 -8.36
CA THR A 177 -2.82 18.34 -8.59
C THR A 177 -2.34 18.07 -10.01
N ALA A 178 -1.56 18.99 -10.56
CA ALA A 178 -0.92 18.80 -11.85
C ALA A 178 0.10 17.65 -11.77
N ARG A 179 0.23 16.89 -12.87
CA ARG A 179 1.31 15.90 -12.99
C ARG A 179 2.64 16.62 -13.14
N ILE A 180 3.65 16.15 -12.43
CA ILE A 180 5.03 16.63 -12.63
C ILE A 180 5.55 15.86 -13.85
N LYS A 181 5.85 16.56 -14.94
CA LYS A 181 6.63 16.00 -16.04
C LYS A 181 8.10 16.19 -15.68
N THR A 182 8.81 15.10 -15.36
CA THR A 182 10.28 15.12 -15.30
C THR A 182 10.84 14.57 -16.60
N GLU A 183 11.90 15.20 -17.10
CA GLU A 183 12.73 14.64 -18.15
C GLU A 183 13.32 13.31 -17.68
N ASN A 184 13.28 12.32 -18.56
CA ASN A 184 13.80 10.99 -18.31
C ASN A 184 15.26 10.97 -18.74
N GLN A 185 16.19 10.87 -17.78
CA GLN A 185 17.64 10.83 -18.04
C GLN A 185 18.13 9.39 -18.30
N GLY A 186 17.21 8.42 -18.38
CA GLY A 186 17.52 7.02 -18.68
C GLY A 186 18.19 6.27 -17.53
N ARG A 187 18.15 6.78 -16.30
CA ARG A 187 18.83 6.11 -15.17
C ARG A 187 18.09 4.84 -14.76
N VAL A 188 18.69 3.67 -15.00
CA VAL A 188 18.08 2.36 -14.73
C VAL A 188 18.57 1.78 -13.40
N VAL A 189 17.65 1.23 -12.60
CA VAL A 189 17.97 0.52 -11.36
C VAL A 189 17.23 -0.82 -11.29
N ALA A 190 17.95 -1.87 -10.90
CA ALA A 190 17.39 -3.16 -10.55
C ALA A 190 17.27 -3.33 -9.04
N LEU A 191 16.13 -3.86 -8.61
CA LEU A 191 15.82 -4.07 -7.21
C LEU A 191 15.79 -5.56 -6.87
N ASP A 192 16.32 -5.92 -5.71
CA ASP A 192 16.19 -7.27 -5.15
C ASP A 192 15.62 -7.19 -3.71
N PRO A 193 14.35 -7.61 -3.51
CA PRO A 193 13.71 -7.59 -2.20
C PRO A 193 14.22 -8.75 -1.33
N GLY A 194 14.88 -8.41 -0.23
CA GLY A 194 15.43 -9.39 0.70
C GLY A 194 14.55 -9.68 1.92
N VAL A 195 14.92 -10.74 2.65
CA VAL A 195 14.31 -11.10 3.96
C VAL A 195 15.04 -10.42 5.13
N ARG A 196 16.34 -10.13 4.98
CA ARG A 196 17.19 -9.52 6.03
C ARG A 196 17.39 -8.02 5.79
N THR A 197 17.61 -7.67 4.53
CA THR A 197 17.63 -6.30 4.00
C THR A 197 16.30 -6.08 3.29
N PHE A 198 15.62 -4.95 3.50
CA PHE A 198 14.31 -4.72 2.88
C PHE A 198 14.40 -4.70 1.35
N LEU A 199 15.41 -4.01 0.82
CA LEU A 199 15.64 -3.85 -0.61
C LEU A 199 17.12 -3.66 -0.88
N THR A 200 17.69 -4.44 -1.78
CA THR A 200 19.00 -4.16 -2.38
C THR A 200 18.77 -3.57 -3.75
N PHE A 201 19.56 -2.56 -4.13
CA PHE A 201 19.47 -1.96 -5.45
C PHE A 201 20.83 -1.99 -6.14
N PHE A 202 20.79 -2.15 -7.45
CA PHE A 202 21.95 -2.14 -8.32
C PHE A 202 21.65 -1.29 -9.55
N SER A 203 22.53 -0.37 -9.87
CA SER A 203 22.54 0.45 -11.08
C SER A 203 23.97 0.52 -11.61
N GLU A 204 24.15 1.14 -12.77
CA GLU A 204 25.48 1.27 -13.40
C GLU A 204 26.43 2.14 -12.56
N THR A 205 25.89 3.14 -11.89
CA THR A 205 26.67 4.14 -11.13
C THR A 205 26.62 3.94 -9.62
N SER A 206 25.69 3.13 -9.12
CA SER A 206 25.50 2.97 -7.67
C SER A 206 24.94 1.61 -7.27
N VAL A 207 25.38 1.14 -6.10
CA VAL A 207 24.91 -0.09 -5.46
C VAL A 207 24.65 0.19 -3.98
N GLY A 208 23.59 -0.40 -3.43
CA GLY A 208 23.30 -0.17 -2.02
C GLY A 208 22.18 -1.02 -1.46
N LYS A 209 21.98 -0.85 -0.15
CA LYS A 209 21.02 -1.62 0.66
C LYS A 209 20.14 -0.66 1.45
N ILE A 210 18.83 -0.77 1.27
CA ILE A 210 17.83 0.01 2.00
C ILE A 210 17.24 -0.82 3.13
N GLY A 211 17.16 -0.25 4.32
CA GLY A 211 16.58 -0.89 5.50
C GLY A 211 17.45 -1.99 6.11
N HIS A 212 18.76 -1.97 5.85
CA HIS A 212 19.72 -2.85 6.54
C HIS A 212 19.68 -2.55 8.06
N GLY A 213 19.49 -3.59 8.90
CA GLY A 213 19.34 -3.45 10.35
C GLY A 213 17.95 -3.00 10.82
N ASP A 214 17.32 -2.05 10.14
CA ASP A 214 15.96 -1.58 10.45
C ASP A 214 14.92 -2.70 10.26
N PHE A 215 15.04 -3.46 9.17
CA PHE A 215 14.13 -4.59 8.93
C PHE A 215 14.26 -5.67 10.01
N SER A 216 15.48 -5.92 10.51
CA SER A 216 15.73 -6.80 11.66
C SER A 216 15.08 -6.30 12.95
N ARG A 217 15.05 -4.98 13.18
CA ARG A 217 14.31 -4.38 14.30
C ARG A 217 12.80 -4.59 14.16
N ILE A 218 12.25 -4.39 12.96
CA ILE A 218 10.83 -4.65 12.67
C ILE A 218 10.51 -6.12 12.93
N GLN A 219 11.37 -7.04 12.48
CA GLN A 219 11.21 -8.48 12.72
C GLN A 219 11.20 -8.83 14.21
N ARG A 220 12.09 -8.24 15.02
CA ARG A 220 12.09 -8.43 16.49
C ARG A 220 10.79 -7.95 17.13
N LEU A 221 10.26 -6.80 16.70
CA LEU A 221 8.96 -6.28 17.16
C LEU A 221 7.81 -7.21 16.76
N CYS A 222 7.85 -7.77 15.56
CA CYS A 222 6.90 -8.78 15.09
C CYS A 222 6.94 -10.04 15.96
N GLN A 223 8.12 -10.55 16.32
CA GLN A 223 8.25 -11.71 17.19
C GLN A 223 7.67 -11.44 18.59
N HIS A 224 7.96 -10.26 19.15
CA HIS A 224 7.39 -9.87 20.45
C HIS A 224 5.86 -9.76 20.38
N LEU A 225 5.32 -9.22 19.29
CA LEU A 225 3.88 -9.15 19.05
C LEU A 225 3.28 -10.57 18.92
N ASP A 226 3.96 -11.50 18.26
CA ASP A 226 3.52 -12.90 18.13
C ASP A 226 3.39 -13.57 19.51
N ASN A 227 4.43 -13.41 20.34
CA ASN A 227 4.45 -13.89 21.72
C ASN A 227 3.32 -13.27 22.56
N LEU A 228 3.09 -11.96 22.42
CA LEU A 228 2.01 -11.26 23.12
C LEU A 228 0.63 -11.75 22.68
N ILE A 229 0.42 -12.02 21.39
CA ILE A 229 -0.83 -12.59 20.88
C ILE A 229 -1.08 -13.99 21.46
N SER A 230 -0.04 -14.82 21.55
CA SER A 230 -0.11 -16.13 22.20
C SER A 230 -0.54 -16.03 23.67
N LYS A 231 0.06 -15.09 24.43
CA LYS A 231 -0.35 -14.80 25.83
C LYS A 231 -1.79 -14.30 25.93
N ILE A 232 -2.24 -13.44 24.99
CA ILE A 232 -3.63 -12.94 24.94
C ILE A 232 -4.65 -14.07 24.76
N ALA A 233 -4.30 -15.12 23.99
CA ALA A 233 -5.20 -16.24 23.78
C ALA A 233 -5.56 -16.94 25.09
N LYS A 234 -4.57 -17.10 25.99
CA LYS A 234 -4.71 -17.78 27.29
C LYS A 234 -5.32 -16.89 28.39
N ALA A 235 -5.25 -15.56 28.25
CA ALA A 235 -5.69 -14.64 29.29
C ALA A 235 -7.21 -14.36 29.31
N LYS A 236 -7.71 -13.98 30.49
CA LYS A 236 -9.12 -13.65 30.75
C LYS A 236 -9.29 -12.22 31.33
N GLY A 237 -10.53 -11.74 31.34
CA GLY A 237 -10.94 -10.50 32.01
C GLY A 237 -10.14 -9.24 31.69
N LYS A 238 -9.86 -8.44 32.73
CA LYS A 238 -9.16 -7.13 32.65
C LYS A 238 -7.74 -7.28 32.06
N GLN A 239 -7.02 -8.36 32.38
CA GLN A 239 -5.67 -8.63 31.87
C GLN A 239 -5.67 -8.78 30.34
N LYS A 240 -6.60 -9.57 29.78
CA LYS A 240 -6.77 -9.73 28.33
C LYS A 240 -7.02 -8.38 27.64
N ARG A 241 -7.85 -7.52 28.24
CA ARG A 241 -8.14 -6.17 27.71
C ARG A 241 -6.88 -5.29 27.69
N ARG A 242 -6.08 -5.28 28.76
CA ARG A 242 -4.82 -4.54 28.84
C ARG A 242 -3.82 -5.01 27.78
N MET A 243 -3.62 -6.33 27.64
CA MET A 243 -2.71 -6.88 26.65
C MET A 243 -3.17 -6.61 25.21
N ARG A 244 -4.47 -6.68 24.91
CA ARG A 244 -5.00 -6.28 23.59
C ARG A 244 -4.73 -4.82 23.27
N LYS A 245 -4.79 -3.92 24.26
CA LYS A 245 -4.42 -2.50 24.08
C LYS A 245 -2.93 -2.37 23.77
N ALA A 246 -2.07 -3.10 24.48
CA ALA A 246 -0.63 -3.13 24.21
C ALA A 246 -0.31 -3.68 22.82
N ALA A 247 -0.90 -4.82 22.43
CA ALA A 247 -0.73 -5.42 21.10
C ALA A 247 -1.16 -4.44 19.99
N ARG A 248 -2.25 -3.70 20.19
CA ARG A 248 -2.69 -2.67 19.23
C ARG A 248 -1.67 -1.56 19.05
N ARG A 249 -1.08 -1.05 20.15
CA ARG A 249 -0.01 -0.04 20.10
C ARG A 249 1.21 -0.55 19.34
N MET A 250 1.60 -1.80 19.57
CA MET A 250 2.70 -2.44 18.83
C MET A 250 2.41 -2.58 17.34
N ILE A 251 1.19 -2.99 16.97
CA ILE A 251 0.78 -3.09 15.57
C ILE A 251 0.89 -1.73 14.89
N ILE A 252 0.39 -0.66 15.52
CA ILE A 252 0.51 0.71 14.98
C ILE A 252 1.98 1.09 14.81
N ARG A 253 2.83 0.83 15.81
CA ARG A 253 4.27 1.13 15.73
C ARG A 253 4.95 0.41 14.57
N ILE A 254 4.70 -0.89 14.41
CA ILE A 254 5.25 -1.69 13.30
C ILE A 254 4.76 -1.12 11.96
N GLN A 255 3.46 -0.83 11.83
CA GLN A 255 2.90 -0.26 10.60
C GLN A 255 3.52 1.10 10.26
N ASN A 256 3.74 1.96 11.26
CA ASN A 256 4.36 3.26 11.05
C ASN A 256 5.82 3.13 10.59
N LEU A 257 6.60 2.25 11.22
CA LEU A 257 7.99 1.98 10.79
C LEU A 257 8.06 1.44 9.35
N VAL A 258 7.18 0.49 9.00
CA VAL A 258 7.10 -0.05 7.64
C VAL A 258 6.68 1.04 6.63
N ASN A 259 5.68 1.85 6.97
CA ASN A 259 5.25 2.94 6.10
C ASN A 259 6.37 3.96 5.90
N GLU A 260 7.09 4.36 6.96
CA GLU A 260 8.22 5.28 6.87
C GLU A 260 9.32 4.73 5.97
N LEU A 261 9.68 3.45 6.15
CA LEU A 261 10.64 2.76 5.29
C LEU A 261 10.20 2.79 3.83
N HIS A 262 8.95 2.46 3.53
CA HIS A 262 8.41 2.51 2.17
C HIS A 262 8.44 3.92 1.59
N HIS A 263 8.09 4.93 2.38
CA HIS A 263 8.10 6.33 1.96
C HIS A 263 9.51 6.80 1.59
N LYS A 264 10.49 6.54 2.46
CA LYS A 264 11.89 6.91 2.25
C LYS A 264 12.49 6.16 1.07
N ALA A 265 12.24 4.85 0.98
CA ALA A 265 12.73 4.02 -0.12
C ALA A 265 12.14 4.47 -1.47
N ALA A 266 10.83 4.70 -1.55
CA ALA A 266 10.20 5.14 -2.79
C ALA A 266 10.66 6.54 -3.21
N ARG A 267 10.83 7.47 -2.26
CA ARG A 267 11.38 8.80 -2.55
C ARG A 267 12.80 8.67 -3.13
N PHE A 268 13.68 7.95 -2.44
CA PHE A 268 15.04 7.71 -2.92
C PHE A 268 15.06 7.14 -4.34
N LEU A 269 14.25 6.13 -4.63
CA LEU A 269 14.24 5.49 -5.94
C LEU A 269 13.74 6.40 -7.05
N VAL A 270 12.66 7.14 -6.79
CA VAL A 270 12.01 7.99 -7.79
C VAL A 270 12.78 9.30 -8.01
N ASP A 271 13.54 9.77 -7.02
CA ASP A 271 14.37 10.96 -7.14
C ASP A 271 15.68 10.68 -7.90
N ASN A 272 16.23 9.46 -7.81
CA ASN A 272 17.54 9.11 -8.38
C ASN A 272 17.46 8.34 -9.71
N PHE A 273 16.35 7.65 -9.98
CA PHE A 273 16.22 6.75 -11.13
C PHE A 273 14.94 6.99 -11.92
N ASP A 274 15.00 6.70 -13.22
CA ASP A 274 13.89 6.87 -14.15
C ASP A 274 13.17 5.58 -14.48
N VAL A 275 13.95 4.50 -14.61
CA VAL A 275 13.45 3.16 -14.92
C VAL A 275 13.79 2.22 -13.77
N ILE A 276 12.77 1.72 -13.10
CA ILE A 276 12.91 0.88 -11.91
C ILE A 276 12.46 -0.55 -12.26
N LEU A 277 13.40 -1.48 -12.24
CA LEU A 277 13.18 -2.89 -12.49
C LEU A 277 12.86 -3.61 -11.18
N LEU A 278 11.62 -4.05 -11.04
CA LEU A 278 11.10 -4.76 -9.89
C LEU A 278 10.90 -6.24 -10.24
N PRO A 279 11.52 -7.19 -9.52
CA PRO A 279 11.28 -8.59 -9.78
C PRO A 279 9.82 -8.95 -9.51
N THR A 280 9.25 -9.84 -10.33
CA THR A 280 7.93 -10.43 -10.14
C THR A 280 7.96 -11.26 -8.87
N PHE A 281 7.55 -10.64 -7.76
CA PHE A 281 7.45 -11.29 -6.47
C PHE A 281 6.60 -12.56 -6.56
N GLU A 282 7.21 -13.73 -6.41
CA GLU A 282 6.49 -14.84 -5.79
C GLU A 282 6.36 -14.51 -4.29
N THR A 283 5.45 -13.60 -3.96
CA THR A 283 5.13 -13.22 -2.57
C THR A 283 4.94 -14.45 -1.68
N SER A 284 4.45 -15.56 -2.25
CA SER A 284 4.35 -16.88 -1.61
C SER A 284 5.69 -17.42 -1.10
N GLN A 285 6.81 -17.26 -1.80
CA GLN A 285 8.13 -17.79 -1.42
C GLN A 285 8.80 -16.96 -0.33
N ILE A 286 8.77 -15.63 -0.44
CA ILE A 286 9.27 -14.72 0.59
C ILE A 286 8.45 -14.90 1.87
N SER A 287 7.12 -14.98 1.75
CA SER A 287 6.24 -15.33 2.86
C SER A 287 6.59 -16.69 3.47
N LYS A 288 6.80 -17.75 2.69
CA LYS A 288 7.19 -19.07 3.22
C LYS A 288 8.47 -19.00 4.07
N ARG A 289 9.49 -18.25 3.64
CA ARG A 289 10.76 -18.11 4.39
C ARG A 289 10.60 -17.29 5.67
N LEU A 290 9.88 -16.15 5.62
CA LEU A 290 9.60 -15.31 6.79
C LEU A 290 8.66 -16.00 7.80
N ASN A 291 7.72 -16.79 7.32
CA ASN A 291 6.66 -17.40 8.13
C ASN A 291 7.13 -18.59 8.98
N ARG A 292 8.29 -19.19 8.70
CA ARG A 292 8.80 -20.36 9.44
C ARG A 292 8.96 -20.12 10.94
N LYS A 293 9.21 -18.87 11.36
CA LYS A 293 9.45 -18.52 12.77
C LYS A 293 8.24 -17.90 13.49
N LEU A 294 7.17 -17.55 12.77
CA LEU A 294 6.03 -16.79 13.30
C LEU A 294 4.75 -17.62 13.30
N ARG A 295 4.10 -17.74 14.46
CA ARG A 295 2.90 -18.58 14.62
C ARG A 295 1.63 -17.85 14.19
N SER A 296 1.47 -16.59 14.61
CA SER A 296 0.27 -15.79 14.35
C SER A 296 0.12 -15.38 12.89
N LYS A 297 -1.06 -15.69 12.33
CA LYS A 297 -1.48 -15.24 11.00
C LYS A 297 -1.43 -13.72 10.85
N THR A 298 -1.78 -12.98 11.90
CA THR A 298 -1.78 -11.51 11.88
C THR A 298 -0.37 -10.94 11.69
N VAL A 299 0.61 -11.51 12.39
CA VAL A 299 2.01 -11.05 12.31
C VAL A 299 2.64 -11.46 10.98
N ARG A 300 2.37 -12.69 10.54
CA ARG A 300 2.78 -13.18 9.21
C ARG A 300 2.26 -12.30 8.08
N ASN A 301 0.99 -11.90 8.16
CA ASN A 301 0.38 -10.98 7.19
C ASN A 301 1.07 -9.60 7.20
N LEU A 302 1.41 -9.04 8.37
CA LEU A 302 2.07 -7.73 8.44
C LEU A 302 3.38 -7.67 7.64
N LEU A 303 4.20 -8.72 7.72
CA LEU A 303 5.48 -8.80 7.00
C LEU A 303 5.28 -9.23 5.54
N SER A 304 4.42 -10.22 5.29
CA SER A 304 4.15 -10.72 3.94
C SER A 304 3.59 -9.64 3.02
N PHE A 305 2.69 -8.80 3.54
CA PHE A 305 2.12 -7.70 2.78
C PHE A 305 3.03 -6.49 2.69
N ALA A 306 4.18 -6.43 3.37
CA ALA A 306 5.08 -5.27 3.30
C ALA A 306 5.62 -5.09 1.88
N HIS A 307 6.27 -6.11 1.31
CA HIS A 307 6.84 -6.04 -0.04
C HIS A 307 5.78 -5.83 -1.12
N TYR A 308 4.63 -6.54 -1.02
CA TYR A 308 3.52 -6.33 -1.95
C TYR A 308 2.97 -4.90 -1.87
N ARG A 309 2.74 -4.38 -0.67
CA ARG A 309 2.29 -2.98 -0.48
C ARG A 309 3.34 -1.99 -0.99
N PHE A 310 4.62 -2.30 -0.84
CA PHE A 310 5.70 -1.47 -1.36
C PHE A 310 5.70 -1.44 -2.89
N LYS A 311 5.54 -2.59 -3.57
CA LYS A 311 5.41 -2.65 -5.03
C LYS A 311 4.31 -1.73 -5.54
N GLU A 312 3.09 -1.88 -5.00
CA GLU A 312 1.94 -1.06 -5.38
C GLU A 312 2.19 0.43 -5.09
N PHE A 313 2.79 0.72 -3.93
CA PHE A 313 3.13 2.08 -3.54
C PHE A 313 4.20 2.72 -4.45
N LEU A 314 5.22 1.95 -4.85
CA LEU A 314 6.29 2.40 -5.73
C LEU A 314 5.78 2.65 -7.14
N LYS A 315 4.94 1.76 -7.69
CA LYS A 315 4.25 1.98 -8.98
C LYS A 315 3.45 3.27 -8.99
N HIS A 316 2.71 3.52 -7.91
CA HIS A 316 1.96 4.77 -7.75
C HIS A 316 2.88 5.99 -7.73
N LYS A 317 3.95 5.95 -6.92
CA LYS A 317 4.91 7.06 -6.78
C LYS A 317 5.67 7.34 -8.06
N ALA A 318 6.05 6.29 -8.79
CA ALA A 318 6.66 6.40 -10.10
C ALA A 318 5.71 7.08 -11.09
N THR A 319 4.44 6.64 -11.17
CA THR A 319 3.42 7.26 -12.04
C THR A 319 3.20 8.74 -11.70
N GLU A 320 3.21 9.11 -10.41
CA GLU A 320 3.06 10.50 -9.98
C GLU A 320 4.20 11.41 -10.45
N ASN A 321 5.41 10.87 -10.55
CA ASN A 321 6.62 11.58 -10.91
C ASN A 321 7.08 11.24 -12.34
N GLY A 322 6.21 10.68 -13.19
CA GLY A 322 6.53 10.34 -14.57
C GLY A 322 7.63 9.28 -14.75
N LYS A 323 7.94 8.49 -13.72
CA LYS A 323 8.93 7.40 -13.76
C LYS A 323 8.27 6.07 -14.14
N ILE A 324 9.09 5.14 -14.62
CA ILE A 324 8.66 3.84 -15.13
C ILE A 324 9.03 2.76 -14.12
N VAL A 325 8.08 1.86 -13.86
CA VAL A 325 8.32 0.65 -13.06
C VAL A 325 7.98 -0.58 -13.90
N VAL A 326 8.97 -1.43 -14.13
CA VAL A 326 8.85 -2.66 -14.91
C VAL A 326 8.88 -3.85 -13.99
N ASP A 327 7.94 -4.78 -14.15
CA ASP A 327 7.99 -6.09 -13.49
C ASP A 327 8.87 -7.07 -14.30
N VAL A 328 9.93 -7.62 -13.70
CA VAL A 328 10.93 -8.49 -14.35
C VAL A 328 10.92 -9.90 -13.77
N CYS A 329 11.09 -10.94 -14.59
CA CYS A 329 11.10 -12.34 -14.11
C CYS A 329 12.39 -12.69 -13.31
N GLU A 330 12.22 -13.23 -12.09
CA GLU A 330 13.27 -13.54 -11.10
C GLU A 330 14.05 -14.84 -11.36
N ALA A 331 13.76 -15.61 -12.41
CA ALA A 331 14.29 -16.96 -12.55
C ALA A 331 15.84 -17.04 -12.43
N TYR A 332 16.32 -17.87 -11.49
CA TYR A 332 17.72 -18.26 -11.24
C TYR A 332 18.70 -17.23 -10.64
N THR A 333 18.29 -15.99 -10.34
CA THR A 333 19.19 -14.90 -9.91
C THR A 333 19.91 -15.11 -8.57
N SER A 334 19.30 -15.83 -7.62
CA SER A 334 19.86 -16.01 -6.26
C SER A 334 20.83 -17.19 -6.11
N LYS A 335 21.04 -17.97 -7.18
CA LYS A 335 21.95 -19.13 -7.23
C LYS A 335 22.99 -19.01 -8.34
N THR A 336 22.74 -18.18 -9.33
CA THR A 336 23.67 -17.93 -10.45
C THR A 336 24.64 -16.83 -10.08
N VAL A 337 25.94 -17.07 -10.28
CA VAL A 337 26.98 -16.04 -10.17
C VAL A 337 26.80 -15.05 -11.32
N SER A 338 26.53 -13.79 -11.01
CA SER A 338 26.13 -12.79 -12.01
C SER A 338 27.20 -12.41 -13.01
N TRP A 339 28.48 -12.73 -12.77
CA TRP A 339 29.59 -12.41 -13.67
C TRP A 339 30.17 -13.61 -14.43
N THR A 340 30.01 -14.84 -13.93
CA THR A 340 30.47 -16.06 -14.63
C THR A 340 29.33 -16.93 -15.17
N GLY A 341 28.10 -16.73 -14.70
CA GLY A 341 26.93 -17.53 -15.10
C GLY A 341 26.84 -18.90 -14.44
N GLU A 342 27.79 -19.30 -13.58
CA GLU A 342 27.75 -20.62 -12.93
C GLU A 342 26.66 -20.71 -11.85
N ILE A 343 26.10 -21.90 -11.64
CA ILE A 343 25.09 -22.15 -10.60
C ILE A 343 25.75 -22.71 -9.34
N VAL A 344 25.71 -21.93 -8.26
CA VAL A 344 26.23 -22.31 -6.95
C VAL A 344 25.08 -22.70 -6.00
N LYS A 345 25.21 -23.84 -5.34
CA LYS A 345 24.30 -24.25 -4.26
C LYS A 345 24.59 -23.44 -3.00
N ILE A 346 23.97 -22.26 -2.90
CA ILE A 346 24.12 -21.36 -1.75
C ILE A 346 23.03 -21.67 -0.73
N GLY A 347 23.43 -22.19 0.44
CA GLY A 347 22.55 -22.37 1.60
C GLY A 347 22.17 -21.03 2.26
N GLY A 348 22.40 -20.93 3.58
CA GLY A 348 22.15 -19.71 4.36
C GLY A 348 23.22 -18.61 4.23
N SER A 349 24.27 -18.86 3.43
CA SER A 349 25.41 -17.94 3.25
C SER A 349 24.96 -16.59 2.70
N LYS A 350 25.63 -15.53 3.19
CA LYS A 350 25.46 -14.13 2.75
C LYS A 350 26.36 -13.80 1.56
N ILE A 351 27.31 -14.67 1.29
CA ILE A 351 28.38 -14.45 0.32
C ILE A 351 28.27 -15.55 -0.74
N ILE A 352 28.35 -15.14 -2.00
CA ILE A 352 28.54 -16.02 -3.14
C ILE A 352 30.03 -15.98 -3.53
N LYS A 353 30.66 -17.15 -3.57
CA LYS A 353 32.03 -17.32 -4.07
C LYS A 353 31.96 -18.12 -5.36
N SER A 354 32.60 -17.60 -6.39
CA SER A 354 32.73 -18.32 -7.66
C SER A 354 33.71 -19.47 -7.51
N LYS A 355 33.42 -20.60 -8.16
CA LYS A 355 34.35 -21.75 -8.24
C LYS A 355 35.33 -21.62 -9.40
N ILE A 356 34.98 -20.81 -10.40
CA ILE A 356 35.78 -20.61 -11.62
C ILE A 356 36.93 -19.64 -11.35
N ASP A 357 36.61 -18.44 -10.82
CA ASP A 357 37.59 -17.36 -10.65
C ASP A 357 37.92 -17.05 -9.18
N GLY A 358 37.28 -17.75 -8.23
CA GLY A 358 37.48 -17.57 -6.80
C GLY A 358 36.94 -16.25 -6.23
N ARG A 359 36.38 -15.36 -7.07
CA ARG A 359 35.88 -14.03 -6.65
C ARG A 359 34.65 -14.16 -5.77
N VAL A 360 34.42 -13.12 -4.97
CA VAL A 360 33.46 -13.14 -3.88
C VAL A 360 32.57 -11.90 -3.95
N MET A 361 31.25 -12.07 -3.80
CA MET A 361 30.30 -10.95 -3.75
C MET A 361 29.20 -11.21 -2.70
N ASP A 362 28.59 -10.13 -2.20
CA ASP A 362 27.38 -10.25 -1.39
C ASP A 362 26.23 -10.82 -2.24
N ARG A 363 25.50 -11.78 -1.67
CA ARG A 363 24.44 -12.52 -2.37
C ARG A 363 23.30 -11.62 -2.83
N ASP A 364 22.90 -10.65 -2.00
CA ASP A 364 21.77 -9.77 -2.32
C ASP A 364 22.18 -8.79 -3.45
N ILE A 365 23.45 -8.36 -3.47
CA ILE A 365 24.01 -7.55 -4.56
C ILE A 365 24.09 -8.38 -5.85
N ASN A 366 24.51 -9.64 -5.75
CA ASN A 366 24.52 -10.58 -6.88
C ASN A 366 23.13 -10.77 -7.48
N GLY A 367 22.09 -10.90 -6.64
CA GLY A 367 20.71 -11.00 -7.09
C GLY A 367 20.27 -9.77 -7.87
N ALA A 368 20.48 -8.57 -7.31
CA ALA A 368 20.14 -7.30 -7.97
C ALA A 368 20.90 -7.10 -9.30
N ARG A 369 22.20 -7.40 -9.33
CA ARG A 369 23.01 -7.34 -10.55
C ARG A 369 22.55 -8.34 -11.61
N GLY A 370 22.20 -9.57 -11.21
CA GLY A 370 21.67 -10.58 -12.13
C GLY A 370 20.35 -10.13 -12.78
N ILE A 371 19.45 -9.50 -12.02
CA ILE A 371 18.21 -8.90 -12.55
C ILE A 371 18.54 -7.80 -13.57
N PHE A 372 19.50 -6.92 -13.25
CA PHE A 372 19.94 -5.85 -14.12
C PHE A 372 20.47 -6.37 -15.47
N LEU A 373 21.43 -7.31 -15.42
CA LEU A 373 22.05 -7.90 -16.62
C LEU A 373 21.05 -8.65 -17.49
N ARG A 374 20.14 -9.41 -16.87
CA ARG A 374 19.10 -10.13 -17.61
C ARG A 374 18.13 -9.17 -18.32
N SER A 375 17.75 -8.09 -17.65
CA SER A 375 16.85 -7.10 -18.24
C SER A 375 17.49 -6.40 -19.44
N ARG A 376 18.80 -6.12 -19.38
CA ARG A 376 19.58 -5.65 -20.53
C ARG A 376 19.66 -6.72 -21.63
N SER A 377 20.03 -7.95 -21.28
CA SER A 377 20.14 -9.05 -22.26
C SER A 377 18.81 -9.33 -22.99
N VAL A 378 17.67 -9.31 -22.30
CA VAL A 378 16.35 -9.44 -22.93
C VAL A 378 16.05 -8.26 -23.87
N ALA A 379 16.48 -7.05 -23.52
CA ALA A 379 16.35 -5.88 -24.40
C ALA A 379 17.17 -6.01 -25.69
N TYR A 380 18.38 -6.55 -25.59
CA TYR A 380 19.30 -6.74 -26.72
C TYR A 380 19.07 -8.06 -27.50
N GLY A 381 18.46 -9.09 -26.89
CA GLY A 381 18.53 -10.48 -27.36
C GLY A 381 17.28 -11.09 -28.02
N HIS A 382 16.10 -10.45 -28.01
CA HIS A 382 14.90 -11.04 -28.61
C HIS A 382 14.59 -10.52 -30.03
N ALA A 383 15.32 -11.02 -31.03
CA ALA A 383 14.62 -11.52 -32.21
C ALA A 383 13.86 -12.79 -31.77
N LEU A 384 12.57 -12.89 -32.11
CA LEU A 384 11.61 -13.93 -31.73
C LEU A 384 10.98 -13.77 -30.32
N GLY A 385 9.76 -13.21 -30.30
CA GLY A 385 8.75 -13.49 -29.25
C GLY A 385 8.47 -12.41 -28.20
N ASP A 386 7.76 -11.35 -28.62
CA ASP A 386 6.81 -10.52 -27.85
C ASP A 386 7.19 -9.93 -26.48
N THR A 387 7.68 -8.68 -26.50
CA THR A 387 7.11 -7.55 -25.74
C THR A 387 7.67 -6.21 -26.25
N PRO A 388 7.04 -5.60 -27.28
CA PRO A 388 7.53 -4.37 -27.93
C PRO A 388 7.71 -3.16 -26.99
N TRP A 389 6.92 -3.12 -25.90
CA TRP A 389 6.89 -2.01 -24.97
C TRP A 389 8.19 -1.86 -24.16
N LEU A 390 8.77 -2.98 -23.70
CA LEU A 390 10.00 -2.96 -22.91
C LEU A 390 11.21 -2.60 -23.78
N ARG A 391 11.23 -3.10 -25.02
CA ARG A 391 12.23 -2.74 -26.03
C ARG A 391 12.19 -1.23 -26.31
N ASN A 392 11.01 -0.64 -26.56
CA ASN A 392 10.92 0.79 -26.85
C ASN A 392 11.35 1.66 -25.66
N GLN A 393 11.03 1.26 -24.42
CA GLN A 393 11.43 2.02 -23.24
C GLN A 393 12.91 1.86 -22.87
N LEU A 394 13.53 0.70 -23.14
CA LEU A 394 14.97 0.50 -22.92
C LEU A 394 15.81 0.99 -24.11
N ALA A 395 15.29 0.97 -25.34
CA ALA A 395 15.95 1.51 -26.52
C ALA A 395 16.05 3.05 -26.48
N LEU A 396 15.06 3.74 -25.91
CA LEU A 396 15.13 5.18 -25.60
C LEU A 396 16.27 5.54 -24.63
N VAL A 397 16.70 4.59 -23.78
CA VAL A 397 17.80 4.76 -22.83
C VAL A 397 19.18 4.52 -23.48
N SER A 398 19.23 3.79 -24.59
CA SER A 398 20.47 3.40 -25.29
C SER A 398 21.09 4.52 -26.15
N GLN A 399 20.43 5.68 -26.29
CA GLN A 399 20.91 6.75 -27.18
C GLN A 399 21.87 7.74 -26.52
N GLY A 400 22.38 7.47 -25.31
CA GLY A 400 23.34 8.34 -24.63
C GLY A 400 24.49 7.57 -23.97
N LEU A 401 25.68 7.77 -24.53
CA LEU A 401 27.04 7.47 -24.03
C LEU A 401 27.66 6.12 -24.41
N PRO A 402 28.79 6.12 -25.17
CA PRO A 402 29.62 4.94 -25.34
C PRO A 402 30.35 4.61 -24.04
N LEU A 403 30.44 3.31 -23.73
CA LEU A 403 31.31 2.76 -22.69
C LEU A 403 32.75 3.12 -23.03
N VAL A 404 33.36 3.99 -22.21
CA VAL A 404 34.81 4.23 -22.24
C VAL A 404 35.46 3.05 -21.51
N ASP A 405 36.15 2.21 -22.28
CA ASP A 405 37.08 1.22 -21.76
C ASP A 405 38.23 1.94 -21.06
N PHE A 406 38.31 1.82 -19.73
CA PHE A 406 39.56 2.10 -19.02
C PHE A 406 40.38 0.81 -18.98
N GLY A 407 41.12 0.59 -20.06
CA GLY A 407 42.25 -0.34 -20.10
C GLY A 407 43.55 0.45 -19.97
N SER A 408 44.22 0.30 -18.83
CA SER A 408 45.67 0.40 -18.55
C SER A 408 45.86 0.23 -17.04
#